data_AF-A0A2T2VKB5-F1
#
_entry.id   AF-A0A2T2VKB5-F1
#
_cell.length_a   1.000
_cell.length_b   1.000
_cell.length_c   1.000
_cell.angle_alpha   90.00
_cell.angle_beta   90.00
_cell.angle_gamma   90.00
#
_symmetry.space_group_name_H-M   'P 1'
#
loop_
_entity.id
_entity.type
_entity.pdbx_description
1 polymer ?
#
loop_
_entity_poly.entity_id
_entity_poly.type
_entity_poly.pdbx_seq_one_letter_code
_entity_poly.pdbx_strand_id
1 'polypeptide(L)'
;MAQNWYTRSKSGLFEITAPKGNDNIGFDGLPSVVRESQVLTGNELTQLARQHELPPQREIEEVKESPKMAELYKTYYGEEENLERELHKIAKTLIDEGKIDEAWRVLLGNKY
;
A
#
# COMPACT_ATOMS: atom_id res chain seq x y z
N MET A 1 -14.40 69.45 -12.47
CA MET A 1 -13.21 68.90 -13.15
C MET A 1 -13.03 67.47 -12.68
N ALA A 2 -12.91 66.54 -13.61
CA ALA A 2 -13.00 65.10 -13.41
C ALA A 2 -11.67 64.47 -13.00
N GLN A 3 -11.69 63.44 -12.15
CA GLN A 3 -10.83 62.28 -12.34
C GLN A 3 -11.38 61.05 -11.60
N ASN A 4 -12.09 60.21 -12.36
CA ASN A 4 -12.30 58.81 -12.02
C ASN A 4 -10.96 58.08 -12.11
N TRP A 5 -10.47 57.50 -11.02
CA TRP A 5 -9.44 56.47 -11.08
C TRP A 5 -10.10 55.09 -11.03
N TYR A 6 -10.15 54.44 -12.18
CA TYR A 6 -10.47 53.02 -12.29
C TYR A 6 -9.21 52.20 -12.00
N THR A 7 -9.24 51.38 -10.95
CA THR A 7 -8.29 50.26 -10.84
C THR A 7 -8.89 49.04 -11.53
N ARG A 8 -8.22 48.55 -12.59
CA ARG A 8 -8.47 47.24 -13.19
C ARG A 8 -7.53 46.25 -12.53
N SER A 9 -7.87 45.80 -11.34
CA SER A 9 -7.32 44.53 -10.82
C SER A 9 -8.48 43.55 -10.71
N LYS A 10 -8.80 42.89 -11.82
CA LYS A 10 -9.64 41.70 -11.78
C LYS A 10 -8.76 40.56 -11.26
N SER A 11 -9.01 40.19 -10.01
CA SER A 11 -8.97 38.80 -9.57
C SER A 11 -7.57 38.16 -9.59
N GLY A 12 -6.65 38.73 -8.81
CA GLY A 12 -5.38 38.11 -8.44
C GLY A 12 -5.50 37.18 -7.23
N LEU A 13 -6.46 36.26 -7.22
CA LEU A 13 -6.45 35.11 -6.32
C LEU A 13 -6.83 33.89 -7.15
N PHE A 14 -5.81 33.18 -7.64
CA PHE A 14 -5.98 31.77 -7.98
C PHE A 14 -5.77 31.01 -6.68
N GLU A 15 -6.83 30.39 -6.19
CA GLU A 15 -6.71 29.34 -5.19
C GLU A 15 -6.11 28.13 -5.92
N ILE A 16 -4.80 27.97 -5.77
CA ILE A 16 -4.16 26.71 -6.12
C ILE A 16 -4.56 25.78 -4.98
N THR A 17 -5.55 24.91 -5.21
CA THR A 17 -5.77 23.74 -4.34
C THR A 17 -4.39 23.13 -4.16
N ALA A 18 -3.91 23.00 -2.91
CA ALA A 18 -2.65 22.33 -2.64
C ALA A 18 -2.57 21.09 -3.53
N PRO A 19 -1.47 20.86 -4.27
CA PRO A 19 -1.35 19.64 -5.07
C PRO A 19 -1.70 18.53 -4.10
N LYS A 20 -2.80 17.79 -4.33
CA LYS A 20 -3.22 16.71 -3.44
C LYS A 20 -2.04 15.78 -3.36
N GLY A 21 -1.27 15.96 -2.31
CA GLY A 21 0.16 15.73 -2.34
C GLY A 21 0.35 14.31 -1.92
N ASN A 22 0.37 13.42 -2.91
CA ASN A 22 0.77 12.02 -2.75
C ASN A 22 0.11 11.36 -1.54
N ASP A 23 -1.19 11.07 -1.61
CA ASP A 23 -1.89 10.22 -0.63
C ASP A 23 -1.41 8.76 -0.73
N ASN A 24 -0.12 8.50 -0.98
CA ASN A 24 0.45 7.16 -1.05
C ASN A 24 0.98 6.82 0.35
N ILE A 25 0.93 5.54 0.73
CA ILE A 25 1.49 5.05 2.00
C ILE A 25 2.94 5.51 2.17
N GLY A 26 3.71 5.52 1.07
CA GLY A 26 5.12 5.88 1.09
C GLY A 26 5.96 4.81 1.78
N PHE A 27 7.29 4.89 1.61
CA PHE A 27 8.18 3.89 2.20
C PHE A 27 8.16 3.91 3.74
N ASP A 28 8.02 5.10 4.33
CA ASP A 28 7.96 5.30 5.78
C ASP A 28 6.63 4.82 6.39
N GLY A 29 5.55 4.76 5.61
CA GLY A 29 4.25 4.21 6.02
C GLY A 29 4.15 2.69 5.94
N LEU A 30 5.14 2.00 5.34
CA LEU A 30 5.12 0.54 5.24
C LEU A 30 5.21 -0.11 6.64
N PRO A 31 4.43 -1.16 6.91
CA PRO A 31 4.57 -1.96 8.13
C PRO A 31 5.98 -2.55 8.25
N SER A 32 6.49 -2.66 9.48
CA SER A 32 7.84 -3.20 9.74
C SER A 32 8.07 -4.59 9.13
N VAL A 33 7.06 -5.47 9.19
CA VAL A 33 7.11 -6.83 8.60
C VAL A 33 7.39 -6.80 7.10
N VAL A 34 6.83 -5.82 6.38
CA VAL A 34 7.06 -5.67 4.94
C VAL A 34 8.41 -5.03 4.68
N ARG A 35 8.78 -4.00 5.46
CA ARG A 35 10.05 -3.28 5.31
C ARG A 35 11.28 -4.15 5.63
N GLU A 36 11.15 -5.05 6.61
CA GLU A 36 12.21 -5.94 7.09
C GLU A 36 12.20 -7.30 6.38
N SER A 37 11.33 -7.47 5.37
CA SER A 37 11.26 -8.68 4.56
C SER A 37 12.60 -9.01 3.90
N GLN A 38 13.07 -10.25 4.09
CA GLN A 38 14.27 -10.76 3.39
C GLN A 38 14.00 -11.22 1.96
N VAL A 39 12.74 -11.21 1.51
CA VAL A 39 12.31 -11.73 0.20
C VAL A 39 11.98 -10.61 -0.79
N LEU A 40 11.35 -9.54 -0.30
CA LEU A 40 10.99 -8.38 -1.10
C LEU A 40 12.21 -7.48 -1.29
N THR A 41 12.46 -7.05 -2.52
CA THR A 41 13.52 -6.09 -2.84
C THR A 41 12.99 -4.66 -2.75
N GLY A 42 13.90 -3.69 -2.79
CA GLY A 42 13.53 -2.27 -2.81
C GLY A 42 12.55 -1.90 -3.92
N ASN A 43 12.60 -2.58 -5.06
CA ASN A 43 11.66 -2.36 -6.15
C ASN A 43 10.23 -2.80 -5.76
N GLU A 44 10.07 -4.00 -5.22
CA GLU A 44 8.77 -4.46 -4.74
C GLU A 44 8.22 -3.58 -3.60
N LEU A 45 9.08 -3.14 -2.68
CA LEU A 45 8.68 -2.21 -1.61
C LEU A 45 8.21 -0.87 -2.17
N THR A 46 8.87 -0.34 -3.21
CA THR A 46 8.42 0.89 -3.86
C THR A 46 7.09 0.71 -4.59
N GLN A 47 6.83 -0.47 -5.15
CA GLN A 47 5.54 -0.77 -5.78
C GLN A 47 4.41 -0.82 -4.76
N LEU A 48 4.63 -1.49 -3.62
CA LEU A 48 3.68 -1.54 -2.51
C LEU A 48 3.41 -0.14 -1.91
N ALA A 49 4.47 0.67 -1.75
CA ALA A 49 4.40 2.02 -1.19
C ALA A 49 3.65 3.03 -2.06
N ARG A 50 3.39 2.72 -3.35
CA ARG A 50 2.58 3.56 -4.24
C ARG A 50 1.10 3.50 -3.94
N GLN A 51 0.65 2.50 -3.18
CA GLN A 51 -0.77 2.36 -2.88
C GLN A 51 -1.24 3.45 -1.93
N HIS A 52 -2.50 3.87 -2.09
CA HIS A 52 -3.03 4.99 -1.34
C HIS A 52 -3.34 4.64 0.12
N GLU A 53 -3.85 3.43 0.33
CA GLU A 53 -4.25 2.92 1.62
C GLU A 53 -4.00 1.41 1.69
N LEU A 54 -3.92 0.88 2.91
CA LEU A 54 -3.85 -0.55 3.15
C LEU A 54 -5.25 -1.18 2.97
N PRO A 55 -5.35 -2.43 2.50
CA PRO A 55 -6.63 -3.10 2.38
C PRO A 55 -7.32 -3.20 3.75
N PRO A 56 -8.66 -3.07 3.80
CA PRO A 56 -9.40 -3.18 5.05
C PRO A 56 -9.32 -4.60 5.64
N GLN A 57 -9.46 -4.69 6.96
CA GLN A 57 -9.32 -5.97 7.70
C GLN A 57 -10.17 -7.11 7.12
N ARG A 58 -11.41 -6.82 6.71
CA ARG A 58 -12.31 -7.80 6.10
C ARG A 58 -11.67 -8.50 4.89
N GLU A 59 -11.01 -7.74 4.02
CA GLU A 59 -10.39 -8.31 2.81
C GLU A 59 -9.14 -9.13 3.13
N ILE A 60 -8.44 -8.79 4.21
CA ILE A 60 -7.32 -9.58 4.73
C ILE A 60 -7.83 -10.94 5.24
N GLU A 61 -8.93 -10.93 6.00
CA GLU A 61 -9.58 -12.14 6.52
C GLU A 61 -10.10 -13.04 5.40
N GLU A 62 -10.71 -12.48 4.35
CA GLU A 62 -11.19 -13.25 3.20
C GLU A 62 -10.06 -14.03 2.50
N VAL A 63 -8.85 -13.46 2.41
CA VAL A 63 -7.70 -14.16 1.81
C VAL A 63 -7.19 -15.28 2.72
N LYS A 64 -7.29 -15.14 4.04
CA LYS A 64 -6.97 -16.22 5.00
C LYS A 64 -7.89 -17.41 4.84
N GLU A 65 -9.18 -17.15 4.62
CA GLU A 65 -10.19 -18.19 4.42
C GLU A 65 -10.08 -18.86 3.05
N SER A 66 -9.33 -18.29 2.11
CA SER A 66 -9.11 -18.93 0.82
C SER A 66 -8.46 -20.31 1.01
N PRO A 67 -8.91 -21.33 0.26
CA PRO A 67 -8.46 -22.71 0.49
C PRO A 67 -6.94 -22.86 0.33
N LYS A 68 -6.35 -22.12 -0.62
CA LYS A 68 -4.90 -22.09 -0.85
C LYS A 68 -4.14 -21.57 0.36
N MET A 69 -4.64 -20.51 1.01
CA MET A 69 -3.97 -19.91 2.16
C MET A 69 -4.21 -20.73 3.44
N ALA A 70 -5.42 -21.25 3.63
CA ALA A 70 -5.74 -22.15 4.74
C ALA A 70 -4.86 -23.43 4.75
N GLU A 71 -4.61 -24.02 3.58
CA GLU A 71 -3.66 -25.14 3.45
C GLU A 71 -2.23 -24.74 3.80
N LEU A 72 -1.83 -23.53 3.42
CA LEU A 72 -0.48 -23.02 3.69
C LEU A 72 -0.27 -22.78 5.20
N TYR A 73 -1.23 -22.15 5.88
CA TYR A 73 -1.23 -21.98 7.33
C TYR A 73 -1.21 -23.32 8.07
N LYS A 74 -1.92 -24.33 7.57
CA LYS A 74 -1.93 -25.67 8.14
C LYS A 74 -0.60 -26.40 7.92
N THR A 75 0.01 -26.24 6.76
CA THR A 75 1.29 -26.87 6.39
C THR A 75 2.44 -26.36 7.25
N TYR A 76 2.50 -25.04 7.47
CA TYR A 76 3.54 -24.39 8.26
C TYR A 76 3.12 -24.12 9.71
N TYR A 77 2.13 -24.86 10.22
CA TYR A 77 1.65 -24.69 11.59
C TYR A 77 2.77 -24.98 12.60
N GLY A 78 3.15 -23.97 13.38
CA GLY A 78 4.26 -24.05 14.35
C GLY A 78 5.61 -23.58 13.82
N GLU A 79 5.73 -23.23 12.53
CA GLU A 79 6.94 -22.69 11.90
C GLU A 79 6.70 -21.27 11.36
N GLU A 80 6.49 -20.31 12.25
CA GLU A 80 6.11 -18.93 11.91
C GLU A 80 7.10 -18.24 10.94
N GLU A 81 8.41 -18.44 11.12
CA GLU A 81 9.44 -17.89 10.21
C GLU A 81 9.31 -18.45 8.78
N ASN A 82 9.03 -19.75 8.62
CA ASN A 82 8.89 -20.36 7.30
C ASN A 82 7.58 -19.95 6.63
N LEU A 83 6.50 -19.88 7.41
CA LEU A 83 5.21 -19.35 6.96
C LEU A 83 5.36 -17.93 6.41
N GLU A 84 5.98 -17.03 7.18
CA GLU A 84 6.18 -15.64 6.76
C GLU A 84 6.99 -15.55 5.46
N ARG A 85 8.08 -16.32 5.36
CA ARG A 85 8.91 -16.36 4.15
C ARG A 85 8.12 -16.84 2.92
N GLU A 86 7.26 -17.85 3.06
CA GLU A 86 6.43 -18.31 1.95
C GLU A 86 5.34 -17.30 1.57
N LEU A 87 4.70 -16.65 2.54
CA LEU A 87 3.76 -15.56 2.27
C LEU A 87 4.44 -14.41 1.52
N HIS A 88 5.66 -14.04 1.90
CA HIS A 88 6.42 -13.01 1.22
C HIS A 88 6.83 -13.42 -0.21
N LYS A 89 7.11 -14.70 -0.46
CA LYS A 89 7.35 -15.21 -1.83
C LYS A 89 6.10 -15.13 -2.68
N ILE A 90 4.95 -15.53 -2.15
CA ILE A 90 3.66 -15.42 -2.85
C ILE A 90 3.35 -13.96 -3.16
N ALA A 91 3.52 -13.07 -2.18
CA ALA A 91 3.33 -11.64 -2.36
C ALA A 91 4.25 -11.08 -3.45
N LYS A 92 5.51 -11.51 -3.51
CA LYS A 92 6.43 -11.15 -4.59
C LYS A 92 5.88 -11.54 -5.96
N THR A 93 5.42 -12.77 -6.12
CA THR A 93 4.81 -13.23 -7.38
C THR A 93 3.57 -12.41 -7.74
N LEU A 94 2.73 -12.06 -6.76
CA LEU A 94 1.54 -11.22 -6.98
C LEU A 94 1.93 -9.79 -7.40
N ILE A 95 2.99 -9.22 -6.84
CA ILE A 95 3.52 -7.91 -7.24
C ILE A 95 4.05 -7.97 -8.68
N ASP A 96 4.77 -9.03 -9.04
CA ASP A 96 5.27 -9.24 -10.40
C ASP A 96 4.13 -9.40 -11.42
N GLU A 97 3.00 -9.97 -11.00
CA GLU A 97 1.76 -10.04 -11.79
C GLU A 97 0.96 -8.72 -11.82
N GLY A 98 1.38 -7.70 -11.08
CA GLY A 98 0.69 -6.41 -10.95
C GLY A 98 -0.52 -6.43 -9.99
N LYS A 99 -0.72 -7.51 -9.24
CA LYS A 99 -1.80 -7.68 -8.27
C LYS A 99 -1.40 -7.16 -6.89
N ILE A 100 -1.21 -5.86 -6.80
CA ILE A 100 -0.71 -5.18 -5.60
C ILE A 100 -1.65 -5.34 -4.40
N ASP A 101 -2.97 -5.24 -4.60
CA ASP A 101 -3.94 -5.39 -3.52
C ASP A 101 -3.95 -6.81 -2.93
N GLU A 102 -3.87 -7.84 -3.79
CA GLU A 102 -3.75 -9.23 -3.34
C GLU A 102 -2.45 -9.46 -2.56
N ALA A 103 -1.33 -8.90 -3.05
CA ALA A 103 -0.05 -8.99 -2.36
C ALA A 103 -0.12 -8.39 -0.95
N TRP A 104 -0.78 -7.24 -0.79
CA TRP A 104 -0.99 -6.63 0.53
C TRP A 104 -1.83 -7.51 1.46
N ARG A 105 -2.92 -8.11 0.97
CA ARG A 105 -3.75 -9.02 1.78
C ARG A 105 -2.95 -10.24 2.26
N VAL A 106 -2.09 -10.79 1.39
CA VAL A 106 -1.19 -11.91 1.75
C VAL A 106 -0.14 -11.49 2.78
N LEU A 107 0.50 -10.34 2.61
CA LEU A 107 1.52 -9.82 3.53
C LEU A 107 0.98 -9.51 4.92
N LEU A 108 -0.24 -8.97 5.01
CA LEU A 108 -0.85 -8.61 6.29
C LEU A 108 -1.51 -9.79 7.00
N GLY A 109 -1.78 -10.89 6.29
CA GLY A 109 -2.42 -12.08 6.84
C GLY A 109 -1.66 -12.74 8.00
N ASN A 110 -0.33 -12.61 8.08
CA ASN A 110 0.41 -13.19 9.20
C ASN A 110 0.18 -12.44 10.53
N LYS A 111 -0.08 -11.12 10.48
CA LYS A 111 -0.06 -10.23 11.66
C LYS A 111 -1.44 -9.87 12.21
N TYR A 112 -2.49 -9.93 11.38
CA TYR A 112 -3.87 -9.60 11.74
C TYR A 112 -4.80 -10.70 11.28
#